data_AF-A0A7V4FKJ0-F1
#
_entry.id   AF-A0A7V4FKJ0-F1
#
_cell.length_a   1.000
_cell.length_b   1.000
_cell.length_c   1.000
_cell.angle_alpha   90.00
_cell.angle_beta   90.00
_cell.angle_gamma   90.00
#
_symmetry.space_group_name_H-M   'P 1'
#
loop_
_entity.id
_entity.type
_entity.pdbx_description
1 polymer ?
#
loop_
_entity_poly.entity_id
_entity_poly.type
_entity_poly.pdbx_seq_one_letter_code
_entity_poly.pdbx_strand_id
1 'polypeptide(L)'
;MTTLAAPLTKQYPDNSIEKKAYGIAEKFKDNLPIMNDRNRLGFNLYRYLKGEGDTPEVIVKTARFTLNGITKEELAKRLNEEIEKVKKELQEVSQK
;
A
#
# COMPACT_ATOMS: atom_id res chain seq x y z
N MET A 1 -30.54 -25.61 -16.05
CA MET A 1 -29.27 -24.99 -15.59
C MET A 1 -29.57 -23.54 -15.24
N THR A 2 -29.86 -23.24 -13.97
CA THR A 2 -30.02 -21.89 -13.46
C THR A 2 -28.75 -21.52 -12.70
N THR A 3 -27.99 -20.56 -13.20
CA THR A 3 -26.80 -20.05 -12.49
C THR A 3 -27.26 -19.14 -11.36
N LEU A 4 -26.87 -19.47 -10.13
CA LEU A 4 -27.06 -18.63 -8.95
C LEU A 4 -26.38 -17.27 -9.16
N ALA A 5 -26.97 -16.21 -8.62
CA ALA A 5 -26.37 -14.88 -8.63
C ALA A 5 -24.98 -14.93 -7.97
N ALA A 6 -24.02 -14.20 -8.55
CA ALA A 6 -22.67 -14.15 -8.02
C ALA A 6 -22.69 -13.78 -6.53
N PRO A 7 -21.91 -14.47 -5.68
CA PRO A 7 -21.88 -14.19 -4.26
C PRO A 7 -21.51 -12.72 -4.02
N LEU A 8 -22.22 -12.08 -3.10
CA LEU A 8 -21.99 -10.70 -2.72
C LEU A 8 -20.53 -10.56 -2.25
N THR A 9 -19.72 -9.85 -3.02
CA THR A 9 -18.33 -9.56 -2.65
C THR A 9 -18.34 -8.68 -1.41
N LYS A 10 -17.80 -9.18 -0.29
CA LYS A 10 -17.56 -8.38 0.91
C LYS A 10 -16.51 -7.33 0.59
N GLN A 11 -16.96 -6.10 0.35
CA GLN A 11 -16.07 -4.94 0.26
C GLN A 11 -15.32 -4.82 1.59
N TYR A 12 -14.00 -4.69 1.52
CA TYR A 12 -13.21 -4.41 2.73
C TYR A 12 -13.67 -3.07 3.34
N PRO A 13 -13.73 -2.95 4.67
CA PRO A 13 -14.06 -1.69 5.33
C PRO A 13 -13.14 -0.58 4.81
N ASP A 14 -13.72 0.58 4.47
CA ASP A 14 -12.95 1.72 3.95
C ASP A 14 -11.85 2.21 4.90
N ASN A 15 -12.03 1.97 6.19
CA ASN A 15 -11.12 2.42 7.24
C ASN A 15 -10.02 1.40 7.58
N SER A 16 -9.94 0.29 6.84
CA SER A 16 -8.94 -0.74 7.05
C SER A 16 -7.54 -0.27 6.63
N ILE A 17 -6.53 -0.65 7.41
CA ILE A 17 -5.11 -0.37 7.15
C ILE A 17 -4.71 -0.88 5.76
N GLU A 18 -5.28 -2.01 5.32
CA GLU A 18 -5.09 -2.55 3.98
C GLU A 18 -5.45 -1.51 2.90
N LYS A 19 -6.65 -0.93 2.97
CA LYS A 19 -7.14 -0.03 1.91
C LYS A 19 -6.29 1.23 1.80
N LYS A 20 -5.82 1.76 2.93
CA LYS A 20 -4.88 2.89 2.96
C LYS A 20 -3.52 2.52 2.35
N ALA A 21 -2.98 1.35 2.70
CA ALA A 21 -1.69 0.88 2.18
C ALA A 21 -1.73 0.63 0.66
N TYR A 22 -2.77 -0.04 0.16
CA TYR A 22 -2.96 -0.23 -1.28
C TYR A 22 -3.26 1.09 -2.01
N GLY A 23 -3.98 2.02 -1.38
CA GLY A 23 -4.22 3.35 -1.91
C GLY A 23 -2.92 4.15 -2.11
N ILE A 24 -1.96 4.04 -1.18
CA ILE A 24 -0.62 4.62 -1.36
C ILE A 24 0.04 4.00 -2.60
N ALA A 25 0.00 2.67 -2.74
CA ALA A 25 0.61 1.99 -3.88
C ALA A 25 -0.01 2.39 -5.23
N GLU A 26 -1.32 2.67 -5.27
CA GLU A 26 -1.99 3.16 -6.48
C GLU A 26 -1.59 4.57 -6.88
N LYS A 27 -1.27 5.46 -5.92
CA LYS A 27 -0.76 6.81 -6.25
C LYS A 27 0.54 6.75 -7.06
N PHE A 28 1.33 5.70 -6.87
CA PHE A 28 2.56 5.48 -7.62
C PHE A 28 2.37 4.70 -8.92
N LYS A 29 1.14 4.54 -9.44
CA LYS A 29 0.90 3.82 -10.70
C LYS A 29 1.67 4.36 -11.90
N ASP A 30 1.94 5.67 -11.91
CA ASP A 30 2.64 6.33 -13.00
C ASP A 30 4.15 5.98 -12.97
N ASN A 31 4.67 5.68 -11.78
CA ASN A 31 6.06 5.31 -11.54
C ASN A 31 6.29 3.79 -11.50
N LEU A 32 5.27 3.04 -11.07
CA LEU A 32 5.21 1.57 -11.00
C LEU A 32 4.14 1.08 -11.99
N PRO A 33 4.48 0.93 -13.29
CA PRO A 33 3.53 0.51 -14.31
C PRO A 33 3.02 -0.92 -14.05
N ILE A 34 3.85 -1.77 -13.43
CA ILE A 34 3.52 -3.16 -13.16
C ILE A 34 2.59 -3.26 -11.94
N MET A 35 1.37 -3.76 -12.17
CA MET A 35 0.37 -3.96 -11.12
C MET A 35 0.85 -4.89 -10.01
N ASN A 36 1.59 -5.95 -10.35
CA ASN A 36 2.15 -6.86 -9.36
C ASN A 36 3.13 -6.15 -8.40
N ASP A 37 3.92 -5.20 -8.90
CA ASP A 37 4.83 -4.42 -8.07
C ASP A 37 4.07 -3.50 -7.13
N ARG A 38 2.98 -2.87 -7.60
CA ARG A 38 2.06 -2.10 -6.74
C ARG A 38 1.45 -2.97 -5.64
N ASN A 39 1.02 -4.18 -5.98
CA ASN A 39 0.44 -5.10 -4.99
C ASN A 39 1.47 -5.54 -3.94
N ARG A 40 2.71 -5.83 -4.36
CA ARG A 40 3.81 -6.15 -3.44
C ARG A 40 4.12 -4.98 -2.52
N LEU A 41 4.13 -3.78 -3.06
CA LEU A 41 4.35 -2.55 -2.30
C LEU A 41 3.23 -2.33 -1.28
N GLY A 42 1.96 -2.39 -1.70
CA GLY A 42 0.80 -2.26 -0.82
C GLY A 42 0.79 -3.30 0.31
N PHE A 43 1.13 -4.56 0.03
CA PHE A 43 1.23 -5.61 1.05
C PHE A 43 2.35 -5.37 2.06
N ASN A 44 3.53 -4.93 1.60
CA ASN A 44 4.65 -4.64 2.48
C ASN A 44 4.37 -3.41 3.35
N LEU A 45 3.74 -2.37 2.79
CA LEU A 45 3.27 -1.20 3.54
C LEU A 45 2.24 -1.57 4.59
N TYR A 46 1.30 -2.44 4.25
CA TYR A 46 0.32 -2.97 5.20
C TYR A 46 1.01 -3.66 6.39
N ARG A 47 1.98 -4.54 6.12
CA ARG A 47 2.74 -5.20 7.19
C ARG A 47 3.54 -4.23 8.05
N TYR A 48 4.15 -3.22 7.43
CA TYR A 48 4.84 -2.16 8.17
C TYR A 48 3.90 -1.37 9.09
N LEU A 49 2.73 -0.97 8.59
CA LEU A 49 1.70 -0.26 9.37
C LEU A 49 1.13 -1.12 10.51
N LYS A 50 1.10 -2.45 10.35
CA LYS A 50 0.73 -3.40 11.38
C LYS A 50 1.84 -3.65 12.43
N GLY A 51 3.05 -3.17 12.19
CA GLY A 51 4.22 -3.38 13.04
C GLY A 51 4.96 -4.71 12.82
N GLU A 52 4.61 -5.45 11.77
CA GLU A 52 5.16 -6.78 11.44
C GLU A 52 6.03 -6.76 10.17
N GLY A 53 6.41 -5.57 9.67
CA GLY A 53 7.06 -5.40 8.37
C GLY A 53 8.32 -4.55 8.39
N ASP A 54 9.04 -4.59 7.28
CA ASP A 54 10.27 -3.83 7.07
C ASP A 54 10.03 -2.35 6.79
N THR A 55 11.05 -1.52 7.01
CA THR A 55 10.96 -0.09 6.70
C THR A 55 10.81 0.15 5.19
N PRO A 56 10.22 1.28 4.78
CA PRO A 56 10.00 1.60 3.37
C PRO A 56 11.30 1.60 2.55
N GLU A 57 12.41 2.02 3.15
CA GLU A 57 13.73 1.94 2.50
C GLU A 57 14.16 0.51 2.21
N VAL A 58 13.95 -0.40 3.16
CA VAL A 58 14.27 -1.83 3.00
C VAL A 58 13.34 -2.45 1.97
N ILE A 59 12.05 -2.11 1.99
CA ILE A 59 11.06 -2.58 1.01
C ILE A 59 11.48 -2.19 -0.40
N VAL A 60 11.86 -0.94 -0.64
CA VAL A 60 12.27 -0.45 -1.97
C VAL A 60 13.63 -1.03 -2.41
N LYS A 61 14.50 -1.37 -1.46
CA LYS A 61 15.78 -2.05 -1.75
C LYS A 61 15.60 -3.54 -2.07
N THR A 62 14.79 -4.24 -1.29
CA THR A 62 14.58 -5.71 -1.40
C THR A 62 13.61 -6.08 -2.51
N ALA A 63 12.57 -5.28 -2.71
CA ALA A 63 11.63 -5.51 -3.80
C ALA A 63 12.25 -5.09 -5.13
N ARG A 64 12.21 -5.99 -6.11
CA ARG A 64 12.60 -5.72 -7.49
C ARG A 64 11.51 -4.93 -8.20
N PHE A 65 11.35 -3.67 -7.83
CA PHE A 65 10.40 -2.78 -8.47
C PHE A 65 10.91 -2.30 -9.82
N THR A 66 10.02 -2.32 -10.80
CA THR A 66 10.26 -1.70 -12.10
C THR A 66 9.86 -0.23 -12.00
N LEU A 67 10.85 0.64 -11.86
CA LEU A 67 10.63 2.08 -11.71
C LEU A 67 10.78 2.79 -13.05
N ASN A 68 9.79 3.61 -13.39
CA ASN A 68 9.84 4.50 -14.53
C ASN A 68 9.98 5.95 -14.06
N GLY A 69 11.06 6.61 -14.49
CA GLY A 69 11.27 8.05 -14.29
C GLY A 69 11.60 8.50 -12.88
N ILE A 70 11.72 7.59 -11.90
CA ILE A 70 12.18 7.90 -10.53
C ILE A 70 13.22 6.90 -10.03
N THR A 71 14.04 7.36 -9.11
CA THR A 71 15.02 6.52 -8.41
C THR A 71 14.39 5.80 -7.22
N LYS A 72 15.05 4.74 -6.75
CA LYS A 72 14.65 4.01 -5.53
C LYS A 72 14.63 4.90 -4.29
N GLU A 73 15.55 5.85 -4.21
CA GLU A 73 15.65 6.77 -3.06
C GLU A 73 14.50 7.77 -3.03
N GLU A 74 14.13 8.33 -4.18
CA GLU A 74 12.97 9.22 -4.29
C GLU A 74 11.68 8.48 -3.97
N LEU A 75 11.56 7.23 -4.41
CA LEU A 75 10.39 6.41 -4.09
C LEU A 75 10.30 6.16 -2.58
N ALA A 76 11.41 5.82 -1.94
CA ALA A 76 11.46 5.62 -0.49
C ALA A 76 11.08 6.89 0.29
N LYS A 77 11.57 8.07 -0.13
CA LYS A 77 11.21 9.36 0.50
C LYS A 77 9.70 9.63 0.40
N ARG A 78 9.14 9.53 -0.82
CA ARG A 78 7.70 9.75 -1.03
C ARG A 78 6.83 8.73 -0.28
N LEU A 79 7.28 7.48 -0.20
CA LEU A 79 6.60 6.47 0.61
C LEU A 79 6.61 6.83 2.09
N ASN A 80 7.77 7.22 2.64
CA ASN A 80 7.87 7.62 4.05
C ASN A 80 6.90 8.76 4.37
N GLU A 81 6.83 9.79 3.54
CA GLU A 81 5.90 10.91 3.73
C GLU A 81 4.43 10.46 3.74
N GLU A 82 4.03 9.61 2.79
CA GLU A 82 2.65 9.10 2.71
C GLU A 82 2.31 8.16 3.88
N ILE A 83 3.27 7.34 4.32
CA ILE A 83 3.10 6.46 5.47
C ILE A 83 3.00 7.25 6.76
N GLU A 84 3.78 8.31 6.94
CA GLU A 84 3.67 9.20 8.10
C GLU A 84 2.30 9.88 8.17
N LYS A 85 1.75 10.32 7.03
CA LYS A 85 0.38 10.84 6.96
C LYS A 85 -0.64 9.79 7.41
N VAL A 86 -0.57 8.58 6.85
CA VAL A 86 -1.47 7.48 7.23
C VAL A 86 -1.30 7.08 8.69
N LYS A 87 -0.08 7.08 9.22
CA LYS A 87 0.18 6.77 10.64
C LYS A 87 -0.42 7.82 11.56
N LYS A 88 -0.33 9.11 11.22
CA LYS A 88 -1.01 10.19 11.95
C LYS A 88 -2.53 10.00 11.94
N GLU A 89 -3.12 9.72 10.78
CA GLU A 89 -4.56 9.44 10.67
C GLU A 89 -4.99 8.21 11.48
N LEU A 90 -4.16 7.15 11.55
CA LEU A 90 -4.46 5.96 12.35
C LEU A 90 -4.34 6.22 13.85
N GLN A 91 -3.44 7.11 14.29
CA GLN A 91 -3.34 7.52 15.70
C GLN A 91 -4.54 8.35 16.15
N GLU A 92 -5.10 9.19 15.27
CA GLU A 92 -6.30 9.99 15.58
C GLU A 92 -7.56 9.15 15.77
N VAL A 93 -7.67 8.00 15.08
CA VAL A 93 -8.82 7.08 15.21
C VAL A 93 -8.79 6.33 16.55
N SER A 94 -7.63 6.21 17.21
CA SER A 94 -7.50 5.49 18.48
C SER A 94 -7.80 6.35 19.73
N GLN A 95 -8.12 7.63 19.56
CA GLN A 95 -8.46 8.55 20.66
C GLN A 95 -9.95 8.95 20.73
N LYS A 96 -10.82 8.33 19.91
CA LYS A 96 -12.27 8.55 19.95
C LYS A 96 -13.04 7.32 20.41
#